data_AF-A0AAX1MIH2-F1
#
_entry.id   AF-A0AAX1MIH2-F1
#
_cell.length_a   1.000
_cell.length_b   1.000
_cell.length_c   1.000
_cell.angle_alpha   90.00
_cell.angle_beta   90.00
_cell.angle_gamma   90.00
#
_symmetry.space_group_name_H-M   'P 1'
#
loop_
_entity.id
_entity.type
_entity.pdbx_description
1 polymer ?
#
loop_
_entity_poly.entity_id
_entity_poly.type
_entity_poly.pdbx_seq_one_letter_code
_entity_poly.pdbx_strand_id
1 'polypeptide(L)'
;MKKVALGVGLTITILTGCVSSPQSQEREASNSNLLSVEFVGNSSYQVPQQQGTVCLYALEKRMADAPATLIQEKKVQVSQIPFTVEFAIPQKHREHIQPAVKDNTELTYYVTWEADAANPVTKDIIMIDYDRQFPRVSLGAGKQQVLLRDRQ
;
A
#
# COMPACT_ATOMS: atom_id res chain seq x y z
N MET A 1 60.05 -62.79 8.22
CA MET A 1 59.31 -61.71 7.53
C MET A 1 58.07 -61.39 8.35
N LYS A 2 57.74 -60.10 8.50
CA LYS A 2 56.83 -59.49 9.48
C LYS A 2 55.36 -59.51 9.03
N LYS A 3 54.48 -59.36 10.01
CA LYS A 3 53.03 -59.62 10.10
C LYS A 3 52.14 -58.48 9.54
N VAL A 4 50.81 -58.70 9.73
CA VAL A 4 49.66 -57.75 9.88
C VAL A 4 48.86 -57.55 8.58
N ALA A 5 47.61 -57.97 8.38
CA ALA A 5 46.33 -58.04 9.11
C ALA A 5 45.43 -56.77 9.03
N LEU A 6 44.14 -57.04 8.76
CA LEU A 6 42.91 -56.26 9.05
C LEU A 6 42.49 -55.04 8.21
N GLY A 7 41.19 -55.02 7.86
CA GLY A 7 40.45 -53.79 7.54
C GLY A 7 39.13 -53.99 6.78
N VAL A 8 38.06 -54.35 7.50
CA VAL A 8 36.65 -54.31 7.04
C VAL A 8 36.14 -52.87 7.05
N GLY A 9 35.32 -52.48 6.07
CA GLY A 9 34.59 -51.21 6.10
C GLY A 9 33.58 -51.07 4.96
N LEU A 10 32.39 -51.65 5.16
CA LEU A 10 31.21 -51.55 4.28
C LEU A 10 30.54 -50.17 4.51
N THR A 11 30.55 -49.28 3.52
CA THR A 11 29.84 -47.99 3.60
C THR A 11 28.44 -48.13 3.00
N ILE A 12 27.42 -48.01 3.86
CA ILE A 12 26.00 -47.91 3.49
C ILE A 12 25.68 -46.42 3.30
N THR A 13 25.35 -46.01 2.08
CA THR A 13 24.87 -44.66 1.78
C THR A 13 23.36 -44.61 1.97
N ILE A 14 22.89 -43.81 2.93
CA ILE A 14 21.47 -43.58 3.19
C ILE A 14 21.06 -42.31 2.42
N LEU A 15 20.06 -42.43 1.54
CA LEU A 15 19.42 -41.32 0.83
C LEU A 15 18.44 -40.61 1.78
N THR A 16 18.78 -39.41 2.24
CA THR A 16 17.82 -38.52 2.91
C THR A 16 17.34 -37.47 1.90
N GLY A 17 16.14 -37.68 1.36
CA GLY A 17 15.44 -36.68 0.56
C GLY A 17 14.88 -35.59 1.47
N CYS A 18 15.40 -34.37 1.34
CA CYS A 18 14.74 -33.17 1.88
C CYS A 18 13.80 -32.63 0.80
N VAL A 19 12.52 -33.01 0.87
CA VAL A 19 11.44 -32.25 0.24
C VAL A 19 11.38 -30.91 0.98
N SER A 20 11.89 -29.86 0.34
CA SER A 20 11.66 -28.48 0.74
C SER A 20 10.21 -28.12 0.35
N SER A 21 9.29 -28.36 1.28
CA SER A 21 7.99 -27.67 1.26
C SER A 21 8.27 -26.17 1.24
N PRO A 22 7.64 -25.37 0.36
CA PRO A 22 7.71 -23.94 0.47
C PRO A 22 7.07 -23.58 1.80
N GLN A 23 7.90 -23.11 2.73
CA GLN A 23 7.45 -22.34 3.87
C GLN A 23 6.72 -21.14 3.28
N SER A 24 5.40 -21.30 3.13
CA SER A 24 4.47 -20.20 2.98
C SER A 24 4.90 -19.19 4.01
N GLN A 25 5.46 -18.08 3.52
CA GLN A 25 5.67 -16.89 4.29
C GLN A 25 4.32 -16.58 4.92
N GLU A 26 4.21 -16.97 6.17
CA GLU A 26 3.26 -16.46 7.11
C GLU A 26 3.45 -14.95 7.01
N ARG A 27 2.54 -14.31 6.28
CA ARG A 27 2.41 -12.87 6.27
C ARG A 27 2.31 -12.50 7.75
N GLU A 28 3.34 -11.84 8.24
CA GLU A 28 3.30 -11.15 9.52
C GLU A 28 2.03 -10.30 9.54
N ALA A 29 1.01 -10.84 10.20
CA ALA A 29 -0.19 -10.13 10.59
C ALA A 29 0.18 -9.24 11.77
N SER A 30 0.92 -8.16 11.51
CA SER A 30 1.35 -7.23 12.54
C SER A 30 1.60 -5.83 11.99
N ASN A 31 0.64 -5.30 11.24
CA ASN A 31 0.41 -3.87 11.09
C ASN A 31 -1.08 -3.62 10.77
N SER A 32 -1.96 -3.81 11.76
CA SER A 32 -3.39 -3.49 11.64
C SER A 32 -3.68 -2.01 11.33
N ASN A 33 -2.65 -1.17 11.30
CA ASN A 33 -2.73 0.28 11.08
C ASN A 33 -2.12 0.73 9.73
N LEU A 34 -1.76 -0.18 8.82
CA LEU A 34 -1.32 0.22 7.48
C LEU A 34 -2.48 0.19 6.49
N LEU A 35 -2.70 1.31 5.81
CA LEU A 35 -3.58 1.41 4.65
C LEU A 35 -2.72 1.43 3.38
N SER A 36 -2.93 0.47 2.48
CA SER A 36 -2.23 0.39 1.20
C SER A 36 -3.16 0.78 0.06
N VAL A 37 -2.77 1.81 -0.71
CA VAL A 37 -3.56 2.35 -1.83
C VAL A 37 -2.73 2.32 -3.11
N GLU A 38 -3.24 1.65 -4.13
CA GLU A 38 -2.63 1.54 -5.45
C GLU A 38 -3.37 2.44 -6.44
N PHE A 39 -2.65 3.37 -7.05
CA PHE A 39 -3.18 4.26 -8.07
C PHE A 39 -3.00 3.60 -9.43
N VAL A 40 -4.11 3.32 -10.13
CA VAL A 40 -4.14 2.50 -11.34
C VAL A 40 -4.79 3.25 -12.49
N GLY A 41 -4.21 3.16 -13.69
CA GLY A 41 -4.87 3.54 -14.95
C GLY A 41 -5.44 2.31 -15.66
N ASN A 42 -5.94 2.48 -16.88
CA ASN A 42 -6.44 1.34 -17.67
C ASN A 42 -5.34 0.35 -18.09
N SER A 43 -4.09 0.78 -18.14
CA SER A 43 -2.92 -0.06 -18.40
C SER A 43 -1.71 0.46 -17.62
N SER A 44 -0.63 -0.31 -17.58
CA SER A 44 0.65 0.18 -17.06
C SER A 44 1.31 1.10 -18.09
N TYR A 45 1.85 2.23 -17.64
CA TYR A 45 2.57 3.18 -18.50
C TYR A 45 3.58 4.02 -17.71
N GLN A 46 4.56 4.56 -18.42
CA GLN A 46 5.56 5.47 -17.86
C GLN A 46 5.04 6.91 -17.87
N VAL A 47 5.42 7.69 -16.87
CA VAL A 47 5.19 9.13 -16.77
C VAL A 47 6.52 9.84 -16.54
N PRO A 48 6.67 11.11 -16.96
CA PRO A 48 7.81 11.92 -16.54
C PRO A 48 7.96 11.86 -15.02
N GLN A 49 9.19 11.65 -14.56
CA GLN A 49 9.49 11.57 -13.13
C GLN A 49 9.02 12.86 -12.45
N GLN A 50 8.11 12.72 -11.50
CA GLN A 50 7.47 13.84 -10.81
C GLN A 50 7.28 13.54 -9.32
N GLN A 51 7.39 14.56 -8.49
CA GLN A 51 7.01 14.48 -7.09
C GLN A 51 5.54 14.87 -6.96
N GLY A 52 4.84 14.23 -6.04
CA GLY A 52 3.50 14.65 -5.65
C GLY A 52 3.20 14.28 -4.21
N THR A 53 2.07 14.77 -3.74
CA THR A 53 1.57 14.61 -2.39
C THR A 53 0.29 13.80 -2.45
N VAL A 54 0.23 12.75 -1.63
CA VAL A 54 -0.98 11.95 -1.43
C VAL A 54 -1.49 12.18 -0.03
N CYS A 55 -2.72 12.67 0.08
CA CYS A 55 -3.36 12.97 1.35
C CYS A 55 -4.50 12.00 1.60
N LEU A 56 -4.54 11.42 2.80
CA LEU A 56 -5.67 10.66 3.33
C LEU A 56 -6.53 11.58 4.18
N TYR A 57 -7.81 11.68 3.83
CA TYR A 57 -8.80 12.47 4.55
C TYR A 57 -9.84 11.58 5.21
N ALA A 58 -10.46 12.10 6.27
CA ALA A 58 -11.62 11.49 6.92
C ALA A 58 -12.72 12.53 7.18
N LEU A 59 -13.96 12.06 7.09
CA LEU A 59 -15.19 12.85 7.32
C LEU A 59 -16.22 11.92 7.96
N GLU A 60 -17.03 12.43 8.90
CA GLU A 60 -18.23 11.71 9.32
C GLU A 60 -19.20 11.53 8.15
N LYS A 61 -19.59 10.28 7.86
CA LYS A 61 -20.35 9.90 6.67
C LYS A 61 -21.71 10.60 6.53
N ARG A 62 -22.31 11.03 7.65
CA ARG A 62 -23.65 11.66 7.69
C ARG A 62 -23.60 13.18 7.78
N MET A 63 -22.42 13.77 7.90
CA MET A 63 -22.29 15.23 7.89
C MET A 63 -22.41 15.76 6.48
N ALA A 64 -23.39 16.63 6.28
CA ALA A 64 -23.46 17.49 5.11
C ALA A 64 -22.55 18.71 5.33
N ASP A 65 -21.94 19.20 4.24
CA ASP A 65 -21.22 20.48 4.17
C ASP A 65 -20.08 20.66 5.20
N ALA A 66 -19.55 19.56 5.74
CA ALA A 66 -18.41 19.59 6.65
C ALA A 66 -17.09 19.41 5.88
N PRO A 67 -16.03 20.17 6.21
CA PRO A 67 -14.72 19.96 5.64
C PRO A 67 -14.16 18.60 6.09
N ALA A 68 -13.48 17.89 5.21
CA ALA A 68 -12.78 16.68 5.60
C ALA A 68 -11.50 17.01 6.37
N THR A 69 -11.19 16.20 7.38
CA THR A 69 -9.97 16.34 8.17
C THR A 69 -8.83 15.55 7.52
N LEU A 70 -7.67 16.20 7.36
CA LEU A 70 -6.44 15.52 6.94
C LEU A 70 -5.98 14.57 8.05
N ILE A 71 -5.85 13.28 7.73
CA ILE A 71 -5.37 12.25 8.65
C ILE A 71 -3.87 12.03 8.49
N GLN A 72 -3.41 11.95 7.24
CA GLN A 72 -2.01 11.72 6.93
C GLN A 72 -1.68 12.24 5.54
N GLU A 73 -0.47 12.78 5.40
CA GLU A 73 0.11 13.22 4.14
C GLU A 73 1.37 12.40 3.83
N LYS A 74 1.60 12.11 2.54
CA LYS A 74 2.84 11.49 2.10
C LYS A 74 3.32 12.08 0.77
N LYS A 75 4.55 12.58 0.76
CA LYS A 75 5.25 12.94 -0.48
C LYS A 75 5.83 11.69 -1.12
N VAL A 76 5.63 11.54 -2.42
CA VAL A 76 6.10 10.38 -3.19
C VAL A 76 6.70 10.82 -4.53
N GLN A 77 7.67 10.05 -5.01
CA GLN A 77 8.24 10.19 -6.34
C GLN A 77 7.60 9.16 -7.25
N VAL A 78 7.06 9.58 -8.39
CA VAL A 78 6.37 8.71 -9.35
C VAL A 78 6.98 8.87 -10.73
N SER A 79 7.26 7.75 -11.39
CA SER A 79 7.70 7.66 -12.79
C SER A 79 6.91 6.63 -13.60
N GLN A 80 6.02 5.87 -12.95
CA GLN A 80 5.23 4.84 -13.60
C GLN A 80 3.86 4.67 -12.92
N ILE A 81 2.89 4.24 -13.72
CA ILE A 81 1.57 3.78 -13.28
C ILE A 81 1.49 2.26 -13.54
N PRO A 82 1.00 1.45 -12.58
CA PRO A 82 0.52 1.87 -11.26
C PRO A 82 1.65 2.17 -10.26
N PHE A 83 1.30 2.92 -9.21
CA PHE A 83 2.17 3.10 -8.03
C PHE A 83 1.36 2.89 -6.74
N THR A 84 2.04 2.49 -5.67
CA THR A 84 1.40 2.21 -4.37
C THR A 84 1.89 3.19 -3.31
N VAL A 85 0.96 3.63 -2.46
CA VAL A 85 1.21 4.47 -1.29
C VAL A 85 0.70 3.77 -0.04
N GLU A 86 1.58 3.63 0.95
CA GLU A 86 1.25 3.12 2.26
C GLU A 86 1.13 4.25 3.28
N PHE A 87 0.02 4.28 4.00
CA PHE A 87 -0.27 5.19 5.11
C PHE A 87 -0.22 4.45 6.44
N ALA A 88 0.63 4.91 7.35
CA ALA A 88 0.58 4.52 8.75
C ALA A 88 -0.48 5.36 9.46
N ILE A 89 -1.58 4.74 9.84
CA ILE A 89 -2.71 5.41 10.49
C ILE A 89 -2.36 5.67 11.96
N PRO A 90 -2.42 6.92 12.46
CA PRO A 90 -2.20 7.21 13.87
C PRO A 90 -3.21 6.47 14.77
N GLN A 91 -2.73 5.88 15.88
CA GLN A 91 -3.55 5.06 16.81
C GLN A 91 -4.76 5.80 17.42
N LYS A 92 -4.84 7.12 17.30
CA LYS A 92 -5.92 7.98 17.83
C LYS A 92 -6.42 9.02 16.82
N HIS A 93 -6.26 8.77 15.52
CA HIS A 93 -6.62 9.75 14.48
C HIS A 93 -8.07 10.27 14.58
N ARG A 94 -9.00 9.48 15.14
CA ARG A 94 -10.40 9.87 15.35
C ARG A 94 -10.56 11.06 16.30
N GLU A 95 -9.68 11.20 17.30
CA GLU A 95 -9.71 12.31 18.26
C GLU A 95 -9.36 13.65 17.59
N HIS A 96 -8.76 13.63 16.40
CA HIS A 96 -8.35 14.81 15.66
C HIS A 96 -9.33 15.20 14.54
N ILE A 97 -10.35 14.37 14.27
CA ILE A 97 -11.35 14.67 13.25
C ILE A 97 -12.21 15.85 13.69
N GLN A 98 -12.39 16.78 12.77
CA GLN A 98 -13.24 17.96 12.91
C GLN A 98 -14.36 17.93 11.86
N PRO A 99 -15.62 18.18 12.26
CA PRO A 99 -16.09 18.33 13.64
C PRO A 99 -15.88 17.06 14.49
N ALA A 100 -15.83 17.22 15.81
CA ALA A 100 -15.59 16.11 16.73
C ALA A 100 -16.62 14.99 16.53
N VAL A 101 -16.12 13.76 16.37
CA VAL A 101 -16.92 12.56 16.14
C VAL A 101 -16.97 11.68 17.39
N LYS A 102 -18.08 10.96 17.59
CA LYS A 102 -18.17 9.93 18.64
C LYS A 102 -17.41 8.67 18.21
N ASP A 103 -17.02 7.84 19.16
CA ASP A 103 -16.23 6.62 18.91
C ASP A 103 -16.86 5.67 17.88
N ASN A 104 -18.20 5.51 17.90
CA ASN A 104 -18.92 4.60 17.01
C ASN A 104 -19.45 5.27 15.72
N THR A 105 -18.99 6.48 15.43
CA THR A 105 -19.40 7.22 14.22
C THR A 105 -18.87 6.53 12.97
N GLU A 106 -19.71 6.34 11.96
CA GLU A 106 -19.25 5.88 10.65
C GLU A 106 -18.44 7.00 9.96
N LEU A 107 -17.21 6.69 9.59
CA LEU A 107 -16.32 7.60 8.88
C LEU A 107 -16.20 7.20 7.41
N THR A 108 -16.13 8.19 6.54
CA THR A 108 -15.70 8.03 5.15
C THR A 108 -14.23 8.45 5.08
N TYR A 109 -13.39 7.56 4.56
CA TYR A 109 -12.01 7.89 4.21
C TYR A 109 -11.88 7.98 2.70
N TYR A 110 -11.08 8.92 2.23
CA TYR A 110 -10.74 9.04 0.82
C TYR A 110 -9.35 9.61 0.66
N VAL A 111 -8.74 9.36 -0.50
CA VAL A 111 -7.43 9.89 -0.84
C VAL A 111 -7.51 10.94 -1.94
N THR A 112 -6.50 11.78 -1.98
CA THR A 112 -6.27 12.75 -3.06
C THR A 112 -4.84 12.61 -3.57
N TRP A 113 -4.61 13.10 -4.79
CA TRP A 113 -3.29 13.22 -5.39
C TRP A 113 -3.14 14.65 -5.89
N GLU A 114 -2.01 15.27 -5.56
CA GLU A 114 -1.61 16.56 -6.11
C GLU A 114 -0.16 16.47 -6.57
N ALA A 115 0.11 16.78 -7.83
CA ALA A 115 1.48 16.94 -8.31
C ALA A 115 2.13 18.20 -7.69
N ASP A 116 3.44 18.18 -7.50
CA ASP A 116 4.17 19.35 -6.99
C ASP A 116 3.96 20.56 -7.90
N ALA A 117 3.43 21.64 -7.32
CA ALA A 117 3.12 22.89 -8.01
C ALA A 117 4.35 23.58 -8.59
N ALA A 118 5.56 23.25 -8.12
CA ALA A 118 6.81 23.80 -8.66
C ALA A 118 7.08 23.38 -10.11
N ASN A 119 6.45 22.30 -10.60
CA ASN A 119 6.63 21.82 -11.97
C ASN A 119 5.29 21.83 -12.75
N PRO A 120 4.99 22.91 -13.50
CA PRO A 120 3.73 23.03 -14.23
C PRO A 120 3.56 21.99 -15.35
N VAL A 121 4.66 21.42 -15.85
CA VAL A 121 4.63 20.40 -16.92
C VAL A 121 4.00 19.09 -16.43
N THR A 122 4.12 18.80 -15.13
CA THR A 122 3.65 17.53 -14.55
C THR A 122 2.27 17.62 -13.92
N LYS A 123 1.72 18.83 -13.77
CA LYS A 123 0.51 19.11 -12.99
C LYS A 123 -0.69 18.22 -13.34
N ASP A 124 -0.94 18.04 -14.64
CA ASP A 124 -2.14 17.34 -15.14
C ASP A 124 -1.80 15.95 -15.73
N ILE A 125 -0.60 15.43 -15.45
CA ILE A 125 -0.15 14.14 -15.99
C ILE A 125 -0.78 12.95 -15.25
N ILE A 126 -0.96 13.09 -13.94
CA ILE A 126 -1.61 12.11 -13.08
C ILE A 126 -2.81 12.80 -12.44
N MET A 127 -4.01 12.32 -12.74
CA MET A 127 -5.25 12.83 -12.17
C MET A 127 -6.12 11.66 -11.73
N ILE A 128 -6.72 11.76 -10.55
CA ILE A 128 -7.74 10.79 -10.10
C ILE A 128 -9.00 10.95 -10.97
N ASP A 129 -9.58 9.84 -11.39
CA ASP A 129 -10.83 9.81 -12.14
C ASP A 129 -12.04 9.88 -11.20
N TYR A 130 -12.32 11.09 -10.72
CA TYR A 130 -13.48 11.36 -9.86
C TYR A 130 -14.83 11.10 -10.55
N ASP A 131 -14.87 11.17 -11.88
CA ASP A 131 -16.09 10.95 -12.66
C ASP A 131 -16.44 9.46 -12.73
N ARG A 132 -15.41 8.61 -12.85
CA ARG A 132 -15.58 7.15 -12.85
C ARG A 132 -15.76 6.59 -11.45
N GLN A 133 -14.94 7.01 -10.49
CA GLN A 133 -15.02 6.50 -9.13
C GLN A 133 -14.43 7.48 -8.12
N PHE A 134 -15.26 7.90 -7.16
CA PHE A 134 -14.76 8.65 -6.01
C PHE A 134 -13.75 7.80 -5.21
N PRO A 135 -12.57 8.32 -4.85
CA PRO A 135 -11.44 7.56 -4.31
C PRO A 135 -11.61 7.18 -2.82
N ARG A 136 -12.73 6.52 -2.49
CA ARG A 136 -13.01 6.02 -1.15
C ARG A 136 -12.10 4.84 -0.82
N VAL A 137 -11.64 4.80 0.41
CA VAL A 137 -10.83 3.72 0.97
C VAL A 137 -11.38 3.33 2.34
N SER A 138 -11.09 2.10 2.76
CA SER A 138 -11.48 1.55 4.06
C SER A 138 -10.25 1.10 4.83
N LEU A 139 -10.21 1.42 6.13
CA LEU A 139 -9.14 0.91 6.99
C LEU A 139 -9.28 -0.61 7.19
N GLY A 140 -8.16 -1.33 7.22
CA GLY A 140 -8.15 -2.79 7.41
C GLY A 140 -8.62 -3.63 6.22
N ALA A 141 -8.98 -3.02 5.08
CA ALA A 141 -9.46 -3.73 3.90
C ALA A 141 -8.35 -4.25 2.96
N GLY A 142 -7.09 -4.24 3.39
CA GLY A 142 -5.94 -4.61 2.57
C GLY A 142 -5.64 -3.58 1.46
N LYS A 143 -5.01 -4.03 0.38
CA LYS A 143 -4.65 -3.17 -0.77
C LYS A 143 -5.90 -2.79 -1.56
N GLN A 144 -6.12 -1.50 -1.73
CA GLN A 144 -7.28 -0.94 -2.44
C GLN A 144 -6.82 -0.09 -3.62
N GLN A 145 -7.65 0.00 -4.65
CA GLN A 145 -7.31 0.72 -5.88
C GLN A 145 -8.05 2.06 -5.99
N VAL A 146 -7.33 3.04 -6.51
CA VAL A 146 -7.86 4.35 -6.91
C VAL A 146 -7.61 4.54 -8.39
N LEU A 147 -8.68 4.85 -9.12
CA LEU A 147 -8.63 4.97 -10.57
C LEU A 147 -8.07 6.34 -10.98
N LEU A 148 -7.15 6.31 -11.93
CA LEU A 148 -6.60 7.48 -12.59
C LEU A 148 -7.30 7.69 -13.93
N ARG A 149 -7.44 8.95 -14.35
CA ARG A 149 -7.93 9.26 -15.69
C ARG A 149 -6.93 8.79 -16.73
N ASP A 150 -7.45 8.31 -17.85
CA ASP A 150 -6.62 8.04 -19.01
C ASP A 150 -6.08 9.34 -19.61
N ARG A 151 -4.89 9.27 -20.19
CA ARG A 151 -4.43 10.34 -21.09
C ARG A 151 -5.29 10.32 -22.35
N GLN A 152 -5.93 11.43 -22.66
CA GLN A 152 -6.44 11.72 -24.00
C GLN A 152 -5.30 12.20 -24.90
#